data_AF-A0A1G5KTH4-F1
#
_entry.id   AF-A0A1G5KTH4-F1
#
_cell.length_a   1.000
_cell.length_b   1.000
_cell.length_c   1.000
_cell.angle_alpha   90.00
_cell.angle_beta   90.00
_cell.angle_gamma   90.00
#
_symmetry.space_group_name_H-M   'P 1'
#
loop_
_entity.id
_entity.type
_entity.pdbx_description
1 polymer ?
#
loop_
_entity_poly.entity_id
_entity_poly.type
_entity_poly.pdbx_seq_one_letter_code
_entity_poly.pdbx_strand_id
1 'polypeptide(L)'
;MAAGLALTAAALATTGLTGGDGGRGAADPAGGPAPEGERRQVQLVSAPVRIADPATVRLLRPGDRVDVIAGGGSGADARVVAKGARVAAVPRTAGDGFIEGPAEGGALVVLSVPRSTAASLAGAGISARLAVTLC
;
A
#
# COMPACT_ATOMS: atom_id res chain seq x y z
N MET A 1 -20.89 -19.43 -34.43
CA MET A 1 -21.39 -19.59 -33.05
C MET A 1 -21.02 -18.29 -32.32
N ALA A 2 -21.84 -17.25 -32.45
CA ALA A 2 -22.97 -16.89 -31.56
C ALA A 2 -22.50 -16.41 -30.17
N ALA A 3 -22.91 -15.17 -29.87
CA ALA A 3 -22.50 -14.27 -28.80
C ALA A 3 -22.88 -14.70 -27.37
N GLY A 4 -22.28 -14.04 -26.38
CA GLY A 4 -22.75 -14.03 -25.00
C GLY A 4 -22.12 -12.92 -24.16
N LEU A 5 -22.71 -11.72 -24.22
CA LEU A 5 -22.48 -10.60 -23.29
C LEU A 5 -23.16 -10.88 -21.94
N ALA A 6 -22.53 -10.48 -20.83
CA ALA A 6 -23.25 -10.20 -19.59
C ALA A 6 -22.56 -9.05 -18.84
N LEU A 7 -23.19 -7.87 -18.91
CA LEU A 7 -22.94 -6.73 -18.04
C LEU A 7 -23.72 -6.92 -16.73
N THR A 8 -23.07 -6.74 -15.59
CA THR A 8 -23.75 -6.53 -14.31
C THR A 8 -23.24 -5.24 -13.68
N ALA A 9 -24.07 -4.21 -13.75
CA ALA A 9 -23.93 -2.96 -13.04
C ALA A 9 -24.53 -3.10 -11.64
N ALA A 10 -23.81 -2.63 -10.62
CA ALA A 10 -24.35 -2.40 -9.29
C ALA A 10 -24.00 -0.98 -8.87
N ALA A 11 -24.99 -0.09 -8.89
CA ALA A 11 -24.93 1.22 -8.29
C ALA A 11 -25.47 1.11 -6.86
N LEU A 12 -24.68 1.47 -5.84
CA LEU A 12 -25.19 1.80 -4.52
C LEU A 12 -24.91 3.28 -4.24
N ALA A 13 -25.97 4.08 -4.35
CA ALA A 13 -26.07 5.39 -3.77
C ALA A 13 -26.63 5.25 -2.35
N THR A 14 -25.97 5.83 -1.35
CA THR A 14 -26.59 6.14 -0.06
C THR A 14 -26.23 7.57 0.31
N THR A 15 -27.14 8.48 -0.04
CA THR A 15 -27.21 9.83 0.51
C THR A 15 -27.85 9.75 1.89
N GLY A 16 -27.10 10.13 2.92
CA GLY A 16 -27.63 10.44 4.25
C GLY A 16 -27.40 11.91 4.55
N LEU A 17 -28.33 12.77 4.11
CA LEU A 17 -28.44 14.14 4.58
C LEU A 17 -29.37 14.14 5.79
N THR A 18 -28.80 14.24 6.99
CA THR A 18 -29.57 14.52 8.20
C THR A 18 -29.42 16.00 8.51
N GLY A 19 -30.48 16.75 8.22
CA GLY A 19 -30.70 18.09 8.76
C GLY A 19 -31.15 18.02 10.22
N GLY A 20 -30.76 19.04 10.98
CA GLY A 20 -31.18 19.24 12.37
C GLY A 20 -30.73 20.60 12.86
N ASP A 21 -31.61 21.58 12.70
CA ASP A 21 -31.52 22.92 13.29
C ASP A 21 -31.47 22.86 14.83
N GLY A 22 -30.71 23.77 15.44
CA GLY A 22 -30.75 23.95 16.89
C GLY A 22 -29.67 24.87 17.42
N GLY A 23 -29.87 26.18 17.29
CA GLY A 23 -29.03 27.17 17.94
C GLY A 23 -29.23 27.26 19.46
N ARG A 24 -28.23 27.87 20.10
CA ARG A 24 -28.12 28.39 21.49
C ARG A 24 -27.74 27.42 22.60
N GLY A 25 -26.58 27.70 23.19
CA GLY A 25 -26.20 27.25 24.53
C GLY A 25 -24.75 27.60 24.83
N ALA A 26 -24.50 28.83 25.29
CA ALA A 26 -23.22 29.19 25.88
C ALA A 26 -23.03 28.42 27.20
N ALA A 27 -21.95 27.65 27.29
CA ALA A 27 -21.24 27.34 28.53
C ALA A 27 -19.89 26.74 28.15
N ASP A 28 -18.82 27.47 28.48
CA ASP A 28 -17.44 26.98 28.50
C ASP A 28 -17.35 25.84 29.53
N PRO A 29 -16.97 24.60 29.15
CA PRO A 29 -16.36 23.67 30.06
C PRO A 29 -14.85 23.80 29.93
N ALA A 30 -14.24 24.27 31.00
CA ALA A 30 -12.81 24.15 31.25
C ALA A 30 -12.27 22.78 30.78
N GLY A 31 -11.18 22.83 30.00
CA GLY A 31 -10.16 21.79 29.87
C GLY A 31 -10.62 20.33 29.93
N GLY A 32 -11.28 19.85 28.88
CA GLY A 32 -11.25 18.42 28.57
C GLY A 32 -9.96 18.09 27.82
N PRO A 33 -9.24 16.98 28.13
CA PRO A 33 -8.19 16.53 27.23
C PRO A 33 -8.83 16.38 25.86
N ALA A 34 -8.19 16.95 24.83
CA ALA A 34 -8.52 16.65 23.45
C ALA A 34 -8.67 15.12 23.32
N PRO A 35 -9.47 14.59 22.38
CA PRO A 35 -9.25 13.22 21.96
C PRO A 35 -7.84 13.19 21.38
N GLU A 36 -6.85 12.94 22.24
CA GLU A 36 -5.64 12.24 21.93
C GLU A 36 -6.14 10.99 21.26
N GLY A 37 -6.33 11.08 19.94
CA GLY A 37 -6.15 9.96 19.07
C GLY A 37 -4.77 9.46 19.44
N GLU A 38 -4.76 8.52 20.39
CA GLU A 38 -3.70 7.58 20.64
C GLU A 38 -3.19 7.29 19.25
N ARG A 39 -2.03 7.86 18.92
CA ARG A 39 -1.35 7.56 17.67
C ARG A 39 -1.01 6.11 17.81
N ARG A 40 -1.99 5.25 17.52
CA ARG A 40 -1.96 3.84 17.84
C ARG A 40 -0.67 3.40 17.22
N GLN A 41 0.30 3.07 18.06
CA GLN A 41 1.67 2.86 17.59
C GLN A 41 1.58 1.63 16.72
N VAL A 42 1.41 1.85 15.42
CA VAL A 42 1.18 0.78 14.48
C VAL A 42 2.50 0.03 14.45
N GLN A 43 2.49 -1.20 14.95
CA GLN A 43 3.69 -2.03 14.95
C GLN A 43 4.11 -2.24 13.49
N LEU A 44 5.25 -1.64 13.14
CA LEU A 44 5.86 -1.77 11.83
C LEU A 44 6.69 -3.04 11.78
N VAL A 45 6.70 -3.68 10.62
CA VAL A 45 7.53 -4.84 10.31
C VAL A 45 8.33 -4.58 9.05
N SER A 46 9.45 -5.28 8.93
CA SER A 46 10.25 -5.33 7.70
C SER A 46 9.65 -6.35 6.74
N ALA A 47 9.16 -5.89 5.59
CA ALA A 47 8.59 -6.71 4.54
C ALA A 47 9.52 -6.72 3.31
N PRO A 48 10.15 -7.86 2.97
CA PRO A 48 10.83 -8.02 1.69
C PRO A 48 9.82 -8.04 0.55
N VAL A 49 10.05 -7.24 -0.48
CA VAL A 49 9.18 -7.09 -1.66
C VAL A 49 10.05 -7.13 -2.91
N ARG A 50 9.68 -7.99 -3.87
CA ARG A 50 10.33 -8.02 -5.19
C ARG A 50 9.62 -7.07 -6.13
N ILE A 51 10.35 -6.10 -6.66
CA ILE A 51 9.87 -5.12 -7.62
C ILE A 51 10.28 -5.56 -9.01
N ALA A 52 9.35 -5.52 -9.96
CA ALA A 52 9.52 -6.06 -11.30
C ALA A 52 10.57 -5.27 -12.13
N ASP A 53 10.80 -4.01 -11.82
CA ASP A 53 11.85 -3.24 -12.50
C ASP A 53 13.07 -3.02 -11.57
N PRO A 54 14.19 -3.73 -11.83
CA PRO A 54 15.41 -3.53 -11.06
C PRO A 54 16.07 -2.17 -11.31
N ALA A 55 15.84 -1.51 -12.45
CA ALA A 55 16.40 -0.18 -12.72
C ALA A 55 15.77 0.86 -11.79
N THR A 56 14.45 0.79 -11.58
CA THR A 56 13.74 1.63 -10.60
C THR A 56 14.29 1.41 -9.17
N VAL A 57 14.53 0.16 -8.76
CA VAL A 57 15.06 -0.14 -7.41
C VAL A 57 16.45 0.48 -7.17
N ARG A 58 17.29 0.58 -8.20
CA ARG A 58 18.63 1.19 -8.10
C ARG A 58 18.60 2.69 -7.78
N LEU A 59 17.46 3.36 -7.99
CA LEU A 59 17.28 4.76 -7.65
C LEU A 59 16.91 4.95 -6.17
N LEU A 60 16.35 3.92 -5.53
CA LEU A 60 15.86 4.00 -4.17
C LEU A 60 17.00 4.00 -3.15
N ARG A 61 16.76 4.72 -2.06
CA ARG A 61 17.63 4.77 -0.88
C ARG A 61 16.84 4.40 0.37
N PRO A 62 17.50 3.80 1.38
CA PRO A 62 16.91 3.71 2.71
C PRO A 62 16.44 5.09 3.19
N GLY A 63 15.19 5.16 3.65
CA GLY A 63 14.53 6.40 4.08
C GLY A 63 13.48 6.92 3.09
N ASP A 64 13.58 6.56 1.80
CA ASP A 64 12.61 6.98 0.77
C ASP A 64 11.20 6.53 1.12
N ARG A 65 10.21 7.29 0.64
CA ARG A 65 8.80 6.91 0.70
C ARG A 65 8.33 6.49 -0.67
N VAL A 66 7.65 5.36 -0.71
CA VAL A 66 7.13 4.81 -1.96
C VAL A 66 5.69 4.38 -1.81
N ASP A 67 4.94 4.54 -2.89
CA ASP A 67 3.69 3.83 -3.10
C ASP A 67 4.00 2.54 -3.87
N VAL A 68 3.40 1.43 -3.45
CA VAL A 68 3.56 0.13 -4.11
C VAL A 68 2.31 -0.18 -4.90
N ILE A 69 2.50 -0.47 -6.18
CA ILE A 69 1.45 -0.71 -7.16
C ILE A 69 1.56 -2.16 -7.61
N ALA A 70 0.47 -2.92 -7.47
CA ALA A 70 0.34 -4.20 -8.13
C ALA A 70 -0.22 -3.98 -9.53
N GLY A 71 0.52 -4.40 -10.55
CA GLY A 71 0.02 -4.45 -11.91
C GLY A 71 -1.04 -5.56 -12.03
N GLY A 72 -2.12 -5.28 -12.75
CA GLY A 72 -3.03 -6.35 -13.15
C GLY A 72 -2.39 -7.23 -14.22
N GLY A 73 -2.73 -8.52 -14.23
CA GLY A 73 -2.48 -9.38 -15.39
C GLY A 73 -3.25 -8.90 -16.62
N SER A 74 -3.19 -9.65 -17.72
CA SER A 74 -3.90 -9.27 -18.96
C SER A 74 -5.41 -9.11 -18.70
N GLY A 75 -5.87 -7.86 -18.62
CA GLY A 75 -7.27 -7.49 -18.38
C GLY A 75 -7.63 -6.99 -16.98
N ALA A 76 -6.69 -6.88 -16.03
CA ALA A 76 -6.96 -6.32 -14.69
C ALA A 76 -6.32 -4.93 -14.52
N ASP A 77 -7.00 -4.05 -13.78
CA ASP A 77 -6.49 -2.72 -13.47
C ASP A 77 -5.34 -2.78 -12.45
N ALA A 78 -4.39 -1.87 -12.60
CA ALA A 78 -3.36 -1.66 -11.59
C ALA A 78 -3.99 -1.06 -10.32
N ARG A 79 -3.53 -1.50 -9.14
CA ARG A 79 -4.02 -0.98 -7.86
C ARG A 79 -2.89 -0.71 -6.89
N VAL A 80 -3.07 0.32 -6.07
CA VAL A 80 -2.14 0.66 -4.98
C VAL A 80 -2.36 -0.30 -3.81
N VAL A 81 -1.31 -1.00 -3.40
CA VAL A 81 -1.33 -1.98 -2.30
C VAL A 81 -0.78 -1.37 -1.00
N ALA A 82 0.14 -0.43 -1.11
CA ALA A 82 0.69 0.31 0.01
C ALA A 82 0.92 1.77 -0.39
N LYS A 83 0.62 2.70 0.52
CA LYS A 83 0.90 4.13 0.34
C LYS A 83 1.94 4.61 1.34
N GLY A 84 2.91 5.41 0.88
CA GLY A 84 3.92 6.08 1.69
C GLY A 84 4.81 5.13 2.50
N ALA A 85 4.98 3.88 2.06
CA ALA A 85 5.81 2.89 2.72
C ALA A 85 7.26 3.36 2.75
N ARG A 86 7.93 3.24 3.90
CA ARG A 86 9.34 3.64 4.01
C ARG A 86 10.23 2.51 3.51
N VAL A 87 11.20 2.83 2.68
CA VAL A 87 12.28 1.92 2.31
C VAL A 87 13.20 1.75 3.52
N ALA A 88 13.24 0.54 4.08
CA ALA A 88 14.12 0.19 5.20
C ALA A 88 15.51 -0.22 4.71
N ALA A 89 15.57 -1.00 3.62
CA ALA A 89 16.82 -1.42 3.00
C ALA A 89 16.62 -1.73 1.51
N VAL A 90 17.70 -1.62 0.75
CA VAL A 90 17.78 -2.08 -0.64
C VAL A 90 18.92 -3.09 -0.73
N PRO A 91 18.64 -4.40 -0.57
CA PRO A 91 19.65 -5.45 -0.66
C PRO A 91 20.40 -5.39 -2.01
N ARG A 92 21.73 -5.40 -1.96
CA ARG A 92 22.57 -5.46 -3.17
C ARG A 92 22.94 -6.91 -3.45
N THR A 93 22.81 -7.36 -4.70
CA THR A 93 23.14 -8.73 -5.14
C THR A 93 24.66 -9.02 -5.19
N ALA A 94 25.52 -8.20 -4.58
CA ALA A 94 26.98 -8.28 -4.79
C ALA A 94 27.71 -8.90 -3.59
N GLY A 95 28.05 -10.19 -3.72
CA GLY A 95 29.28 -10.77 -3.15
C GLY A 95 29.28 -11.21 -1.69
N ASP A 96 28.17 -11.14 -0.96
CA ASP A 96 28.07 -11.51 0.45
C ASP A 96 26.89 -12.46 0.73
N GLY A 97 27.04 -13.71 0.26
CA GLY A 97 26.42 -14.89 0.90
C GLY A 97 24.89 -15.04 0.88
N PHE A 98 24.10 -14.06 0.42
CA PHE A 98 22.69 -14.26 0.15
C PHE A 98 22.52 -14.86 -1.25
N ILE A 99 22.37 -16.19 -1.30
CA ILE A 99 22.07 -16.95 -2.52
C ILE A 99 20.77 -16.41 -3.13
N GLU A 100 20.88 -15.67 -4.24
CA GLU A 100 19.73 -15.37 -5.09
C GLU A 100 19.53 -16.59 -6.01
N GLY A 101 18.40 -17.29 -5.86
CA GLY A 101 17.90 -18.19 -6.90
C GLY A 101 17.72 -17.44 -8.22
N PRO A 102 17.59 -18.14 -9.37
CA PRO A 102 17.61 -17.54 -10.70
C PRO A 102 16.72 -16.30 -10.72
N ALA A 103 17.32 -15.14 -11.01
CA ALA A 103 16.68 -13.84 -10.96
C ALA A 103 15.57 -13.76 -12.01
N GLU A 104 14.36 -14.19 -11.63
CA GLU A 104 13.14 -13.99 -12.38
C GLU A 104 12.76 -12.49 -12.35
N GLY A 105 13.55 -11.68 -13.09
CA GLY A 105 13.14 -10.39 -13.62
C GLY A 105 12.72 -9.30 -12.62
N GLY A 106 13.32 -9.21 -11.43
CA GLY A 106 13.03 -8.12 -10.49
C GLY A 106 14.05 -8.01 -9.36
N ALA A 107 14.09 -6.87 -8.64
CA ALA A 107 15.01 -6.63 -7.53
C ALA A 107 14.28 -6.53 -6.18
N LEU A 108 14.97 -6.88 -5.10
CA LEU A 108 14.42 -6.86 -3.74
C LEU A 108 14.55 -5.47 -3.10
N VAL A 109 13.52 -5.10 -2.36
CA VAL A 109 13.49 -3.94 -1.44
C VAL A 109 12.87 -4.41 -0.13
N VAL A 110 13.36 -3.91 1.00
CA VAL A 110 12.74 -4.13 2.31
C VAL A 110 11.97 -2.88 2.70
N LEU A 111 10.68 -3.01 2.95
CA LEU A 111 9.79 -1.91 3.35
C LEU A 111 9.42 -2.01 4.82
N SER A 112 9.38 -0.87 5.50
CA SER A 112 8.81 -0.75 6.84
C SER A 112 7.33 -0.39 6.71
N VAL A 113 6.46 -1.35 7.06
CA VAL A 113 5.01 -1.25 6.86
C VAL A 113 4.23 -1.88 8.03
N PRO A 114 2.95 -1.54 8.21
CA PRO A 114 2.07 -2.27 9.14
C PRO A 114 2.00 -3.76 8.80
N ARG A 115 1.79 -4.61 9.83
CA ARG A 115 1.72 -6.06 9.66
C ARG A 115 0.68 -6.54 8.65
N SER A 116 -0.49 -5.88 8.58
CA SER A 116 -1.56 -6.16 7.62
C SER A 116 -1.18 -5.79 6.18
N THR A 117 -0.48 -4.66 6.01
CA THR A 117 0.07 -4.23 4.72
C THR A 117 1.14 -5.20 4.24
N ALA A 118 2.00 -5.71 5.12
CA ALA A 118 2.98 -6.74 4.76
C ALA A 118 2.31 -8.01 4.21
N ALA A 119 1.20 -8.46 4.83
CA ALA A 119 0.43 -9.60 4.32
C ALA A 119 -0.19 -9.31 2.95
N SER A 120 -0.70 -8.08 2.75
CA SER A 120 -1.27 -7.64 1.47
C SER A 120 -0.21 -7.59 0.36
N LEU A 121 0.98 -7.09 0.66
CA LEU A 121 2.13 -7.06 -0.25
C LEU A 121 2.60 -8.47 -0.62
N ALA A 122 2.66 -9.40 0.35
CA ALA A 122 3.03 -10.78 0.09
C ALA A 122 2.03 -11.48 -0.85
N GLY A 123 0.71 -11.31 -0.61
CA GLY A 123 -0.32 -11.85 -1.50
C GLY A 123 -0.28 -11.22 -2.90
N ALA A 124 -0.04 -9.91 -2.97
CA ALA A 124 0.10 -9.22 -4.25
C ALA A 124 1.34 -9.70 -5.03
N GLY A 125 2.49 -9.89 -4.37
CA GLY A 125 3.71 -10.36 -5.02
C GLY A 125 3.63 -11.78 -5.61
N ILE A 126 2.72 -12.61 -5.09
CA ILE A 126 2.44 -13.96 -5.64
C ILE A 126 1.54 -13.89 -6.88
N SER A 127 0.64 -12.91 -6.93
CA SER A 127 -0.43 -12.83 -7.95
C SER A 127 -0.18 -11.78 -9.03
N ALA A 128 0.75 -10.86 -8.81
CA ALA A 128 0.95 -9.68 -9.63
C ALA A 128 2.42 -9.23 -9.63
N ARG A 129 2.82 -8.56 -10.73
CA ARG A 129 4.08 -7.83 -10.79
C ARG A 129 3.95 -6.52 -10.02
N LEU A 130 4.89 -6.25 -9.12
CA LEU A 130 4.89 -5.05 -8.30
C LEU A 130 5.79 -3.97 -8.91
N ALA A 131 5.31 -2.73 -8.86
CA ALA A 131 6.02 -1.52 -9.23
C ALA A 131 5.98 -0.52 -8.06
N VAL A 132 6.82 0.51 -8.12
CA VAL A 132 6.88 1.56 -7.10
C VAL A 132 6.95 2.95 -7.72
N THR A 133 6.43 3.93 -7.00
CA THR A 133 6.57 5.36 -7.31
C THR A 133 7.06 6.10 -6.07
N LEU A 134 7.98 7.07 -6.23
CA LEU A 134 8.44 7.90 -5.13
C LEU A 134 7.41 8.99 -4.81
N CYS A 135 7.28 9.32 -3.51
CA CYS A 135 6.32 10.29 -2.97
C CYS A 135 7.00 11.44 -2.23
#